data_AF-A0A2C5YS41-F1
#
_entry.id   AF-A0A2C5YS41-F1
#
_cell.length_a   1.000
_cell.length_b   1.000
_cell.length_c   1.000
_cell.angle_alpha   90.00
_cell.angle_beta   90.00
_cell.angle_gamma   90.00
#
_symmetry.space_group_name_H-M   'P 1'
#
loop_
_entity.id
_entity.type
_entity.pdbx_description
1 polymer ?
#
loop_
_entity_poly.entity_id
_entity_poly.type
_entity_poly.pdbx_seq_one_letter_code
_entity_poly.pdbx_strand_id
1 'polypeptide(L)'
;MTPLSSPLTPLHASSLTPHNRLASIASDAAFIRSAALSIQRPLVANERCGAWYVGDGAQASSAYFKSTDGHERAWKFSARRPPRRPLNHNPNLSLLPIFVSDLAALCLDLGEYKLSKPLRPLWIGPDSPLPGPGPIFEDYTPVICCSASRVEAEGERTAGYVQGAADDAENWALGLTPSIFWRNVDALLAASDAHLPSLIATLITESRTTTSKASKQPRQLTPSLSVTALPLPPPTPETCQIALTATPTPPQTWIQSRNRMDVGLGRHKKASRNLRLALPDVCGFVARFVAAGGGRVMVGCESGRDVCVGAALALLCRVVDEGGCLRVMDEGRPLTKAVVKARLAAIMAAFPEANPSRQTLQSVNSFLLDWRA
;
A
#
# COMPACT_ATOMS: atom_id res chain seq x y z
N MET A 1 11.99 -36.75 -42.80
CA MET A 1 11.26 -35.51 -42.48
C MET A 1 11.28 -35.31 -40.97
N THR A 2 12.29 -34.63 -40.46
CA THR A 2 12.40 -34.24 -39.06
C THR A 2 11.75 -32.86 -38.88
N PRO A 3 10.90 -32.64 -37.86
CA PRO A 3 10.33 -31.32 -37.64
C PRO A 3 11.40 -30.40 -37.04
N LEU A 4 11.60 -29.25 -37.68
CA LEU A 4 12.41 -28.14 -37.18
C LEU A 4 11.69 -27.47 -35.99
N SER A 5 11.87 -28.02 -34.80
CA SER A 5 11.63 -27.27 -33.56
C SER A 5 12.82 -26.34 -33.32
N SER A 6 12.73 -25.13 -33.87
CA SER A 6 13.68 -24.03 -33.60
C SER A 6 13.40 -23.43 -32.20
N PRO A 7 14.43 -23.10 -31.39
CA PRO A 7 14.23 -22.55 -30.06
C PRO A 7 13.88 -21.06 -30.16
N LEU A 8 12.61 -20.71 -29.96
CA LEU A 8 12.15 -19.31 -29.81
C LEU A 8 12.58 -18.65 -28.47
N THR A 9 13.35 -19.36 -27.66
CA THR A 9 13.70 -18.98 -26.28
C THR A 9 14.74 -17.84 -26.10
N PRO A 10 15.71 -17.57 -27.01
CA PRO A 10 16.75 -16.56 -26.75
C PRO A 10 16.28 -15.11 -26.79
N LEU A 11 15.27 -14.79 -27.61
CA LEU A 11 14.73 -13.42 -27.77
C LEU A 11 13.87 -12.95 -26.58
N HIS A 12 13.39 -13.89 -25.77
CA HIS A 12 12.49 -13.60 -24.65
C HIS A 12 13.24 -13.07 -23.42
N ALA A 13 14.52 -13.42 -23.26
CA ALA A 13 15.36 -12.98 -22.14
C ALA A 13 16.03 -11.62 -22.42
N SER A 14 16.36 -11.33 -23.69
CA SER A 14 17.04 -10.09 -24.09
C SER A 14 16.13 -8.84 -24.05
N SER A 15 14.81 -9.01 -23.98
CA SER A 15 13.84 -7.92 -23.96
C SER A 15 13.43 -7.47 -22.56
N LEU A 16 13.73 -8.24 -21.50
CA LEU A 16 13.28 -7.96 -20.12
C LEU A 16 14.33 -7.24 -19.26
N THR A 17 15.21 -6.45 -19.87
CA THR A 17 16.24 -5.71 -19.15
C THR A 17 15.63 -4.64 -18.24
N PRO A 18 16.30 -4.27 -17.13
CA PRO A 18 15.86 -3.14 -16.31
C PRO A 18 15.67 -1.86 -17.11
N HIS A 19 16.53 -1.59 -18.11
CA HIS A 19 16.41 -0.43 -18.99
C HIS A 19 15.10 -0.45 -19.78
N ASN A 20 14.79 -1.55 -20.46
CA ASN A 20 13.54 -1.70 -21.23
C ASN A 20 12.30 -1.55 -20.34
N ARG A 21 12.37 -2.03 -19.09
CA ARG A 21 11.29 -1.85 -18.11
C ARG A 21 11.11 -0.38 -17.72
N LEU A 22 12.19 0.33 -17.42
CA LEU A 22 12.13 1.76 -17.11
C LEU A 22 11.60 2.58 -18.30
N ALA A 23 12.05 2.28 -19.51
CA ALA A 23 11.57 2.91 -20.74
C ALA A 23 10.07 2.64 -20.97
N SER A 24 9.63 1.40 -20.74
CA SER A 24 8.21 1.03 -20.84
C SER A 24 7.35 1.74 -19.79
N ILE A 25 7.83 1.86 -18.56
CA ILE A 25 7.16 2.64 -17.50
C ILE A 25 7.01 4.10 -17.90
N ALA A 26 8.06 4.73 -18.43
CA ALA A 26 8.03 6.12 -18.87
C ALA A 26 7.03 6.34 -20.02
N SER A 27 6.99 5.41 -20.99
CA SER A 27 6.05 5.43 -22.10
C SER A 27 4.58 5.29 -21.63
N ASP A 28 4.31 4.28 -20.80
CA ASP A 28 2.99 4.01 -20.21
C ASP A 28 2.51 5.22 -19.36
N ALA A 29 3.42 5.87 -18.63
CA ALA A 29 3.12 7.07 -17.84
C ALA A 29 2.82 8.30 -18.71
N ALA A 30 3.46 8.44 -19.87
CA ALA A 30 3.16 9.53 -20.81
C ALA A 30 1.73 9.43 -21.34
N PHE A 31 1.25 8.21 -21.61
CA PHE A 31 -0.15 7.96 -21.96
C PHE A 31 -1.09 8.38 -20.80
N ILE A 32 -0.81 7.97 -19.57
CA ILE A 32 -1.62 8.35 -18.39
C ILE A 32 -1.70 9.88 -18.26
N ARG A 33 -0.59 10.58 -18.44
CA ARG A 33 -0.56 12.04 -18.41
C ARG A 33 -1.44 12.66 -19.50
N SER A 34 -1.35 12.15 -20.73
CA SER A 34 -2.18 12.60 -21.85
C SER A 34 -3.68 12.38 -21.57
N ALA A 35 -4.03 11.20 -21.08
CA ALA A 35 -5.40 10.87 -20.69
C ALA A 35 -5.91 11.81 -19.59
N ALA A 36 -5.13 12.04 -18.53
CA ALA A 36 -5.50 12.93 -17.44
C ALA A 36 -5.73 14.38 -17.89
N LEU A 37 -4.88 14.88 -18.79
CA LEU A 37 -5.01 16.22 -19.38
C LEU A 37 -6.27 16.35 -20.23
N SER A 38 -6.58 15.35 -21.06
CA SER A 38 -7.79 15.32 -21.89
C SER A 38 -9.06 15.30 -21.05
N ILE A 39 -9.06 14.50 -19.99
CA ILE A 39 -10.20 14.27 -19.11
C ILE A 39 -10.36 15.40 -18.06
N GLN A 40 -9.29 16.15 -17.78
CA GLN A 40 -9.22 17.21 -16.75
C GLN A 40 -9.64 16.71 -15.36
N ARG A 41 -8.97 15.63 -14.89
CA ARG A 41 -9.24 15.01 -13.59
C ARG A 41 -7.97 14.74 -12.79
N PRO A 42 -8.07 14.76 -11.44
CA PRO A 42 -6.94 14.43 -10.59
C PRO A 42 -6.48 12.99 -10.82
N LEU A 43 -5.17 12.80 -10.90
CA LEU A 43 -4.57 11.47 -11.00
C LEU A 43 -4.45 10.83 -9.62
N VAL A 44 -5.06 9.66 -9.48
CA VAL A 44 -4.95 8.83 -8.28
C VAL A 44 -4.07 7.63 -8.60
N ALA A 45 -2.87 7.58 -8.02
CA ALA A 45 -1.93 6.48 -8.28
C ALA A 45 -2.40 5.21 -7.56
N ASN A 46 -2.52 4.09 -8.28
CA ASN A 46 -2.72 2.79 -7.65
C ASN A 46 -1.37 2.22 -7.21
N GLU A 47 -1.06 2.33 -5.92
CA GLU A 47 0.25 1.99 -5.35
C GLU A 47 0.46 0.48 -5.14
N ARG A 48 -0.35 -0.38 -5.77
CA ARG A 48 -0.21 -1.84 -5.67
C ARG A 48 1.22 -2.31 -5.96
N CYS A 49 1.80 -1.82 -7.05
CA CYS A 49 3.18 -2.12 -7.45
C CYS A 49 4.11 -0.92 -7.19
N GLY A 50 3.64 0.10 -6.46
CA GLY A 50 4.25 1.43 -6.35
C GLY A 50 3.70 2.41 -7.39
N ALA A 51 3.90 3.72 -7.15
CA ALA A 51 3.44 4.81 -8.03
C ALA A 51 4.34 5.00 -9.28
N TRP A 52 4.73 3.91 -9.94
CA TRP A 52 5.68 3.95 -11.06
C TRP A 52 5.16 4.72 -12.27
N TYR A 53 3.85 4.69 -12.52
CA TYR A 53 3.26 5.29 -13.72
C TYR A 53 2.76 6.72 -13.53
N VAL A 54 2.96 7.33 -12.35
CA VAL A 54 2.56 8.71 -12.06
C VAL A 54 3.79 9.49 -11.60
N GLY A 55 4.15 10.54 -12.35
CA GLY A 55 5.33 11.34 -12.07
C GLY A 55 5.27 12.09 -10.73
N ASP A 56 6.46 12.40 -10.18
CA ASP A 56 6.60 13.23 -8.98
C ASP A 56 5.84 14.56 -9.17
N GLY A 57 4.93 14.88 -8.24
CA GLY A 57 4.10 16.10 -8.26
C GLY A 57 2.82 16.02 -9.11
N ALA A 58 2.64 14.99 -9.93
CA ALA A 58 1.40 14.78 -10.71
C ALA A 58 0.32 13.98 -9.94
N GLN A 59 0.71 13.32 -8.86
CA GLN A 59 -0.17 12.51 -8.02
C GLN A 59 -1.02 13.41 -7.11
N ALA A 60 -2.34 13.42 -7.31
CA ALA A 60 -3.28 14.13 -6.44
C ALA A 60 -3.62 13.33 -5.17
N SER A 61 -3.67 12.00 -5.29
CA SER A 61 -3.89 11.08 -4.16
C SER A 61 -3.33 9.70 -4.50
N SER A 62 -3.22 8.83 -3.50
CA SER A 62 -2.97 7.40 -3.69
C SER A 62 -4.24 6.58 -3.51
N ALA A 63 -4.24 5.38 -4.06
CA ALA A 63 -5.16 4.30 -3.75
C ALA A 63 -4.38 2.98 -3.75
N TYR A 64 -4.89 1.97 -3.04
CA TYR A 64 -4.31 0.62 -3.07
C TYR A 64 -5.36 -0.39 -3.52
N PHE A 65 -5.24 -0.86 -4.76
CA PHE A 65 -6.27 -1.64 -5.43
C PHE A 65 -5.69 -2.85 -6.21
N LYS A 66 -6.10 -4.07 -5.82
CA LYS A 66 -5.84 -5.37 -6.50
C LYS A 66 -7.19 -6.04 -6.76
N SER A 67 -7.54 -6.69 -7.87
CA SER A 67 -6.87 -7.34 -8.99
C SER A 67 -7.16 -8.81 -8.74
N THR A 68 -8.36 -9.18 -8.27
CA THR A 68 -8.64 -10.52 -7.73
C THR A 68 -8.94 -11.53 -8.82
N ASP A 69 -8.91 -11.10 -10.07
CA ASP A 69 -9.44 -11.81 -11.20
C ASP A 69 -8.64 -11.32 -12.41
N GLY A 70 -7.41 -11.82 -12.53
CA GLY A 70 -6.65 -11.77 -13.78
C GLY A 70 -7.02 -12.92 -14.73
N HIS A 71 -8.19 -13.56 -14.51
CA HIS A 71 -8.69 -14.65 -15.33
C HIS A 71 -10.06 -14.25 -15.84
N GLU A 72 -10.20 -14.29 -17.16
CA GLU A 72 -11.48 -14.12 -17.82
C GLU A 72 -12.47 -15.17 -17.27
N ARG A 73 -13.69 -14.73 -16.86
CA ARG A 73 -14.85 -15.56 -16.46
C ARG A 73 -14.97 -16.05 -15.01
N ALA A 74 -14.08 -15.69 -14.08
CA ALA A 74 -14.21 -16.06 -12.66
C ALA A 74 -14.26 -14.83 -11.74
N TRP A 75 -15.42 -14.16 -11.69
CA TRP A 75 -15.59 -12.92 -10.92
C TRP A 75 -15.99 -13.21 -9.46
N LYS A 76 -15.13 -12.85 -8.50
CA LYS A 76 -15.50 -12.75 -7.07
C LYS A 76 -15.27 -11.32 -6.62
N PHE A 77 -16.35 -10.62 -6.29
CA PHE A 77 -16.27 -9.21 -5.93
C PHE A 77 -15.52 -9.01 -4.59
N SER A 78 -14.38 -8.33 -4.65
CA SER A 78 -13.80 -7.66 -3.48
C SER A 78 -14.55 -6.35 -3.26
N ALA A 79 -14.86 -5.99 -2.01
CA ALA A 79 -15.57 -4.76 -1.60
C ALA A 79 -14.87 -3.42 -1.96
N ARG A 80 -14.02 -3.41 -2.99
CA ARG A 80 -13.18 -2.30 -3.43
C ARG A 80 -13.44 -1.85 -4.89
N ARG A 81 -14.27 -2.52 -5.70
CA ARG A 81 -14.15 -2.47 -7.19
C ARG A 81 -15.50 -2.43 -7.92
N PRO A 82 -15.72 -1.59 -8.95
CA PRO A 82 -16.94 -1.66 -9.75
C PRO A 82 -16.70 -2.19 -11.20
N PRO A 83 -17.74 -2.67 -11.92
CA PRO A 83 -17.62 -3.57 -13.09
C PRO A 83 -17.32 -2.89 -14.45
N ARG A 84 -16.96 -3.72 -15.46
CA ARG A 84 -16.36 -3.33 -16.75
C ARG A 84 -17.29 -3.18 -17.99
N ARG A 85 -18.61 -3.34 -17.92
CA ARG A 85 -19.53 -3.24 -19.10
C ARG A 85 -20.97 -2.80 -18.72
N PRO A 86 -21.83 -2.39 -19.69
CA PRO A 86 -23.18 -1.87 -19.44
C PRO A 86 -24.03 -2.85 -18.61
N LEU A 87 -24.89 -2.31 -17.75
CA LEU A 87 -25.62 -3.00 -16.67
C LEU A 87 -26.50 -4.19 -17.09
N ASN A 88 -26.69 -4.43 -18.39
CA ASN A 88 -27.83 -5.21 -18.84
C ASN A 88 -27.64 -6.72 -18.61
N HIS A 89 -26.41 -7.23 -18.54
CA HIS A 89 -26.12 -8.68 -18.42
C HIS A 89 -24.98 -8.98 -17.43
N ASN A 90 -25.13 -8.65 -16.14
CA ASN A 90 -24.13 -8.99 -15.13
C ASN A 90 -24.75 -9.83 -13.98
N PRO A 91 -24.37 -11.12 -13.80
CA PRO A 91 -24.91 -11.98 -12.74
C PRO A 91 -24.51 -11.57 -11.31
N ASN A 92 -23.71 -10.51 -11.15
CA ASN A 92 -23.19 -10.02 -9.87
C ASN A 92 -24.07 -8.97 -9.16
N LEU A 93 -25.18 -8.50 -9.77
CA LEU A 93 -26.10 -7.56 -9.09
C LEU A 93 -26.69 -8.16 -7.80
N SER A 94 -26.81 -9.48 -7.72
CA SER A 94 -27.25 -10.22 -6.53
C SER A 94 -26.33 -10.08 -5.32
N LEU A 95 -25.07 -9.70 -5.53
CA LEU A 95 -24.09 -9.52 -4.45
C LEU A 95 -24.07 -8.09 -3.88
N LEU A 96 -24.68 -7.11 -4.57
CA LEU A 96 -24.73 -5.72 -4.12
C LEU A 96 -25.29 -5.56 -2.70
N PRO A 97 -26.39 -6.23 -2.30
CA PRO A 97 -26.91 -6.14 -0.94
C PRO A 97 -25.88 -6.58 0.12
N ILE A 98 -25.09 -7.62 -0.19
CA ILE A 98 -24.04 -8.11 0.70
C ILE A 98 -22.95 -7.05 0.87
N PHE A 99 -22.54 -6.37 -0.21
CA PHE A 99 -21.52 -5.32 -0.12
C PHE A 99 -21.99 -4.08 0.62
N VAL A 100 -23.24 -3.68 0.41
CA VAL A 100 -23.84 -2.57 1.16
C VAL A 100 -23.87 -2.93 2.65
N SER A 101 -24.28 -4.16 2.99
CA SER A 101 -24.24 -4.66 4.37
C SER A 101 -22.84 -4.68 4.95
N ASP A 102 -21.85 -5.17 4.19
CA ASP A 102 -20.44 -5.24 4.60
C ASP A 102 -19.84 -3.85 4.85
N LEU A 103 -20.17 -2.87 4.01
CA LEU A 103 -19.71 -1.49 4.15
C LEU A 103 -20.38 -0.81 5.35
N ALA A 104 -21.70 -0.98 5.51
CA ALA A 104 -22.44 -0.47 6.65
C ALA A 104 -21.91 -1.04 7.97
N ALA A 105 -21.55 -2.33 8.00
CA ALA A 105 -20.96 -2.99 9.17
C ALA A 105 -19.56 -2.48 9.54
N LEU A 106 -18.88 -1.71 8.68
CA LEU A 106 -17.62 -1.05 9.06
C LEU A 106 -17.85 0.18 9.94
N CYS A 107 -19.08 0.71 10.01
CA CYS A 107 -19.46 1.89 10.80
C CYS A 107 -18.49 3.06 10.62
N LEU A 108 -18.04 3.30 9.38
CA LEU A 108 -17.10 4.37 9.07
C LEU A 108 -17.80 5.72 9.19
N ASP A 109 -17.21 6.63 9.94
CA ASP A 109 -17.58 8.05 9.87
C ASP A 109 -17.01 8.63 8.57
N LEU A 110 -17.88 8.73 7.57
CA LEU A 110 -17.53 9.31 6.28
C LEU A 110 -17.59 10.85 6.32
N GLY A 111 -17.97 11.47 7.44
CA GLY A 111 -18.01 12.93 7.57
C GLY A 111 -18.68 13.64 6.39
N GLU A 112 -17.93 14.55 5.77
CA GLU A 112 -18.35 15.32 4.59
C GLU A 112 -18.25 14.56 3.25
N TYR A 113 -17.67 13.36 3.24
CA TYR A 113 -17.49 12.53 2.04
C TYR A 113 -18.80 11.85 1.61
N LYS A 114 -19.83 12.66 1.34
CA LYS A 114 -21.10 12.23 0.77
C LYS A 114 -21.04 12.35 -0.74
N LEU A 115 -21.23 11.23 -1.43
CA LEU A 115 -21.39 11.21 -2.88
C LEU A 115 -22.74 11.83 -3.23
N SER A 116 -22.73 12.94 -3.96
CA SER A 116 -23.94 13.58 -4.48
C SER A 116 -24.58 12.82 -5.64
N LYS A 117 -23.80 11.98 -6.32
CA LYS A 117 -24.22 11.13 -7.44
C LYS A 117 -23.57 9.75 -7.33
N PRO A 118 -24.20 8.69 -7.87
CA PRO A 118 -23.60 7.35 -7.86
C PRO A 118 -22.25 7.34 -8.59
N LEU A 119 -21.29 6.57 -8.09
CA LEU A 119 -20.01 6.37 -8.79
C LEU A 119 -20.19 5.39 -9.95
N ARG A 120 -19.59 5.70 -11.10
CA ARG A 120 -19.54 4.79 -12.25
C ARG A 120 -18.11 4.56 -12.72
N PRO A 121 -17.58 3.34 -12.66
CA PRO A 121 -16.28 3.05 -13.25
C PRO A 121 -16.34 3.15 -14.77
N LEU A 122 -15.27 3.69 -15.36
CA LEU A 122 -15.01 3.64 -16.79
C LEU A 122 -13.58 3.15 -16.97
N TRP A 123 -13.34 2.25 -17.93
CA TRP A 123 -12.00 1.75 -18.21
C TRP A 123 -11.48 2.35 -19.50
N ILE A 124 -10.26 2.88 -19.44
CA ILE A 124 -9.53 3.37 -20.61
C ILE A 124 -8.18 2.64 -20.71
N GLY A 125 -7.71 2.46 -21.92
CA GLY A 125 -6.36 2.00 -22.24
C GLY A 125 -5.82 2.73 -23.47
N PRO A 126 -4.60 2.41 -23.93
CA PRO A 126 -3.94 3.12 -25.03
C PRO A 126 -4.77 3.19 -26.32
N ASP A 127 -5.54 2.15 -26.61
CA ASP A 127 -6.36 2.05 -27.83
C ASP A 127 -7.82 2.53 -27.61
N SER A 128 -8.15 2.98 -26.39
CA SER A 128 -9.49 3.49 -26.10
C SER A 128 -9.63 4.93 -26.59
N PRO A 129 -10.77 5.30 -27.21
CA PRO A 129 -11.04 6.71 -27.49
C PRO A 129 -11.08 7.45 -26.15
N LEU A 130 -10.22 8.46 -25.99
CA LEU A 130 -10.25 9.29 -24.80
C LEU A 130 -11.57 10.06 -24.78
N PRO A 131 -12.37 9.98 -23.70
CA PRO A 131 -13.59 10.78 -23.62
C PRO A 131 -13.20 12.25 -23.65
N GLY A 132 -13.83 13.01 -24.56
CA GLY A 132 -13.60 14.45 -24.66
C GLY A 132 -14.06 15.21 -23.41
N PRO A 133 -13.62 16.46 -23.24
CA PRO A 133 -14.09 17.31 -22.14
C PRO A 133 -15.59 17.56 -22.32
N GLY A 134 -16.39 17.13 -21.35
CA GLY A 134 -17.84 17.32 -21.33
C GLY A 134 -18.34 17.52 -19.90
N PRO A 135 -19.53 18.15 -19.72
CA PRO A 135 -20.13 18.27 -18.42
C PRO A 135 -20.26 16.86 -17.80
N ILE A 136 -19.91 16.78 -16.52
CA ILE A 136 -19.98 15.56 -15.70
C ILE A 136 -21.28 14.84 -16.07
N PHE A 137 -21.18 13.59 -16.55
CA PHE A 137 -22.34 12.78 -16.90
C PHE A 137 -23.45 13.02 -15.87
N GLU A 138 -24.58 13.56 -16.32
CA GLU A 138 -25.52 14.26 -15.43
C GLU A 138 -26.02 13.33 -14.30
N ASP A 139 -26.06 12.03 -14.57
CA ASP A 139 -26.59 11.01 -13.68
C ASP A 139 -25.56 10.37 -12.73
N TYR A 140 -24.25 10.56 -12.94
CA TYR A 140 -23.22 9.83 -12.17
C TYR A 140 -21.87 10.53 -12.08
N THR A 141 -21.10 10.17 -11.05
CA THR A 141 -19.69 10.58 -10.88
C THR A 141 -18.77 9.54 -11.51
N PRO A 142 -18.08 9.83 -12.64
CA PRO A 142 -17.21 8.86 -13.29
C PRO A 142 -15.92 8.62 -12.47
N VAL A 143 -15.56 7.34 -12.30
CA VAL A 143 -14.25 6.90 -11.80
C VAL A 143 -13.50 6.26 -12.96
N ILE A 144 -12.50 6.94 -13.49
CA ILE A 144 -11.81 6.47 -14.70
C ILE A 144 -10.61 5.62 -14.28
N CYS A 145 -10.75 4.32 -14.48
CA CYS A 145 -9.72 3.33 -14.26
C CYS A 145 -8.85 3.21 -15.51
N CYS A 146 -7.61 3.67 -15.43
CA CYS A 146 -6.66 3.64 -16.54
C CYS A 146 -5.82 2.36 -16.51
N SER A 147 -5.79 1.62 -17.62
CA SER A 147 -4.78 0.58 -17.88
C SER A 147 -3.67 1.22 -18.71
N ALA A 148 -2.48 1.33 -18.15
CA ALA A 148 -1.38 2.03 -18.80
C ALA A 148 -0.80 1.22 -19.97
N SER A 149 -0.63 -0.09 -19.76
CA SER A 149 0.05 -0.94 -20.72
C SER A 149 -0.83 -1.33 -21.91
N ARG A 150 -0.20 -1.41 -23.09
CA ARG A 150 -0.82 -1.88 -24.34
C ARG A 150 -1.18 -3.36 -24.22
N VAL A 151 -2.24 -3.79 -24.91
CA VAL A 151 -2.56 -5.21 -25.04
C VAL A 151 -1.93 -5.70 -26.32
N GLU A 152 -0.79 -6.38 -26.20
CA GLU A 152 -0.15 -7.04 -27.33
C GLU A 152 -0.79 -8.41 -27.55
N ALA A 153 -1.14 -8.72 -28.80
CA ALA A 153 -1.66 -10.04 -29.18
C ALA A 153 -0.54 -11.10 -29.07
N GLU A 154 -0.91 -12.36 -28.86
CA GLU A 154 0.05 -13.47 -28.83
C GLU A 154 0.84 -13.53 -30.15
N GLY A 155 2.12 -13.14 -30.11
CA GLY A 155 3.03 -13.14 -31.26
C GLY A 155 3.47 -11.76 -31.77
N GLU A 156 2.74 -10.68 -31.45
CA GLU A 156 3.11 -9.30 -31.80
C GLU A 156 3.78 -8.63 -30.59
N ARG A 157 5.10 -8.81 -30.41
CA ARG A 157 5.84 -8.17 -29.32
C ARG A 157 6.66 -7.00 -29.88
N THR A 158 6.35 -5.79 -29.44
CA THR A 158 7.15 -4.61 -29.79
C THR A 158 8.55 -4.78 -29.20
N ALA A 159 9.58 -4.69 -30.04
CA ALA A 159 10.97 -4.81 -29.60
C ALA A 159 11.28 -3.75 -28.52
N GLY A 160 11.73 -4.20 -27.34
CA GLY A 160 12.10 -3.33 -26.23
C GLY A 160 10.94 -2.88 -25.32
N TYR A 161 9.68 -3.17 -25.66
CA TYR A 161 8.55 -2.91 -24.77
C TYR A 161 8.29 -4.07 -23.81
N VAL A 162 7.99 -3.75 -22.56
CA VAL A 162 7.64 -4.71 -21.52
C VAL A 162 6.27 -4.35 -20.95
N GLN A 163 5.25 -5.08 -21.39
CA GLN A 163 3.90 -4.97 -20.83
C GLN A 163 3.92 -5.26 -19.32
N GLY A 164 3.29 -4.40 -18.52
CA GLY A 164 3.30 -4.55 -17.06
C GLY A 164 4.70 -4.39 -16.45
N ALA A 165 5.54 -3.52 -17.04
CA ALA A 165 6.95 -3.36 -16.64
C ALA A 165 7.17 -3.15 -15.13
N ALA A 166 6.25 -2.46 -14.45
CA ALA A 166 6.31 -2.20 -13.00
C ALA A 166 5.89 -3.38 -12.11
N ASP A 167 5.37 -4.48 -12.67
CA ASP A 167 5.03 -5.66 -11.89
C ASP A 167 6.31 -6.33 -11.35
N ASP A 168 6.19 -6.82 -10.11
CA ASP A 168 7.26 -7.47 -9.34
C ASP A 168 8.59 -6.68 -9.37
N ALA A 169 8.51 -5.35 -9.32
CA ALA A 169 9.65 -4.43 -9.36
C ALA A 169 10.73 -4.75 -8.33
N GLU A 170 10.38 -5.39 -7.21
CA GLU A 170 11.35 -5.88 -6.23
C GLU A 170 12.39 -6.85 -6.80
N ASN A 171 12.08 -7.53 -7.91
CA ASN A 171 12.96 -8.54 -8.52
C ASN A 171 13.95 -7.94 -9.54
N TRP A 172 13.66 -6.77 -10.10
CA TRP A 172 14.46 -6.20 -11.20
C TRP A 172 14.90 -4.75 -10.98
N ALA A 173 14.24 -3.99 -10.10
CA ALA A 173 14.49 -2.56 -9.92
C ALA A 173 15.75 -2.24 -9.09
N LEU A 174 16.48 -3.25 -8.59
CA LEU A 174 17.75 -3.08 -7.87
C LEU A 174 17.66 -2.10 -6.67
N GLY A 175 16.50 -2.05 -6.01
CA GLY A 175 16.23 -1.13 -4.89
C GLY A 175 15.80 0.29 -5.29
N LEU A 176 15.69 0.58 -6.59
CA LEU A 176 15.12 1.81 -7.11
C LEU A 176 13.66 1.93 -6.68
N THR A 177 13.25 3.13 -6.28
CA THR A 177 11.87 3.45 -5.91
C THR A 177 11.26 4.39 -6.94
N PRO A 178 9.92 4.44 -7.10
CA PRO A 178 9.25 5.35 -8.04
C PRO A 178 9.70 6.81 -7.90
N SER A 179 9.86 7.31 -6.67
CA SER A 179 10.30 8.67 -6.41
C SER A 179 11.74 8.94 -6.84
N ILE A 180 12.64 7.96 -6.67
CA ILE A 180 14.03 8.10 -7.14
C ILE A 180 14.06 8.03 -8.67
N PHE A 181 13.26 7.14 -9.26
CA PHE A 181 13.11 7.02 -10.70
C PHE A 181 12.66 8.33 -11.34
N TRP A 182 11.55 8.91 -10.89
CA TRP A 182 10.98 10.11 -11.52
C TRP A 182 11.86 11.35 -11.39
N ARG A 183 12.60 11.49 -10.29
CA ARG A 183 13.57 12.60 -10.13
C ARG A 183 14.79 12.49 -11.05
N ASN A 184 15.08 11.28 -11.53
CA ASN A 184 16.29 10.96 -12.30
C ASN A 184 15.95 10.28 -13.62
N VAL A 185 14.73 10.47 -14.13
CA VAL A 185 14.19 9.69 -15.26
C VAL A 185 15.07 9.84 -16.51
N ASP A 186 15.49 11.06 -16.83
CA ASP A 186 16.33 11.33 -18.01
C ASP A 186 17.69 10.64 -17.91
N ALA A 187 18.34 10.72 -16.75
CA ALA A 187 19.64 10.08 -16.50
C ALA A 187 19.54 8.55 -16.53
N LEU A 188 18.46 7.98 -15.97
CA LEU A 188 18.23 6.53 -15.95
C LEU A 188 17.91 5.97 -17.34
N LEU A 189 17.15 6.71 -18.15
CA LEU A 189 16.82 6.31 -19.53
C LEU A 189 18.00 6.51 -20.50
N ALA A 190 18.90 7.47 -20.23
CA ALA A 190 20.11 7.69 -21.03
C ALA A 190 21.25 6.70 -20.70
N ALA A 191 21.23 6.06 -19.52
CA ALA A 191 22.25 5.11 -19.11
C ALA A 191 22.18 3.81 -19.95
N SER A 192 23.33 3.22 -20.24
CA SER A 192 23.40 1.88 -20.84
C SER A 192 23.06 0.79 -19.82
N ASP A 193 22.62 -0.39 -20.30
CA ASP A 193 22.33 -1.55 -19.44
C ASP A 193 23.50 -1.93 -18.52
N ALA A 194 24.75 -1.73 -18.98
CA ALA A 194 25.95 -2.02 -18.18
C ALA A 194 26.17 -1.02 -17.04
N HIS A 195 25.83 0.25 -17.23
CA HIS A 195 26.05 1.31 -16.23
C HIS A 195 24.86 1.49 -15.27
N LEU A 196 23.66 1.11 -15.70
CA LEU A 196 22.41 1.31 -14.97
C LEU A 196 22.43 0.77 -13.52
N PRO A 197 22.95 -0.44 -13.21
CA PRO A 197 23.03 -0.93 -11.83
C PRO A 197 23.87 -0.02 -10.91
N SER A 198 25.00 0.48 -11.41
CA SER A 198 25.89 1.34 -10.65
C SER A 198 25.28 2.72 -10.40
N LEU A 199 24.59 3.29 -11.40
CA LEU A 199 23.87 4.54 -11.27
C LEU A 199 22.74 4.43 -10.22
N ILE A 200 21.95 3.35 -10.27
CA ILE A 200 20.87 3.12 -9.29
C ILE A 200 21.44 3.06 -7.86
N ALA A 201 22.56 2.37 -7.64
CA ALA A 201 23.19 2.28 -6.32
C ALA A 201 23.63 3.65 -5.77
N THR A 202 24.19 4.51 -6.63
CA THR A 202 24.58 5.88 -6.29
C THR A 202 23.36 6.72 -5.90
N LEU A 203 22.31 6.73 -6.74
CA LEU A 203 21.08 7.50 -6.49
C LEU A 203 20.37 7.09 -5.20
N ILE A 204 20.36 5.79 -4.88
CA ILE A 204 19.81 5.29 -3.61
C ILE A 204 20.61 5.85 -2.43
N THR A 205 21.94 5.87 -2.53
CA THR A 205 22.80 6.37 -1.46
C THR A 205 22.60 7.87 -1.23
N GLU A 206 22.52 8.67 -2.30
CA GLU A 206 22.22 10.11 -2.25
C GLU A 206 20.82 10.42 -1.72
N SER A 207 19.83 9.58 -2.05
CA SER A 207 18.47 9.74 -1.52
C SER A 207 18.40 9.51 0.00
N ARG A 208 19.25 8.64 0.56
CA ARG A 208 19.28 8.36 2.00
C ARG A 208 19.84 9.52 2.80
N THR A 209 20.84 10.23 2.27
CA THR A 209 21.45 11.38 2.94
C THR A 209 20.53 12.61 2.95
N THR A 210 19.71 12.77 1.91
CA THR A 210 18.73 13.86 1.81
C THR A 210 17.47 13.62 2.65
N THR A 211 17.00 12.37 2.76
CA THR A 211 15.76 12.05 3.51
C THR A 211 15.91 12.17 5.04
N SER A 212 17.13 12.15 5.60
CA SER A 212 17.34 12.27 7.06
C SER A 212 17.03 13.67 7.61
N LYS A 213 16.90 14.69 6.74
CA LYS A 213 16.63 16.08 7.14
C LYS A 213 15.15 16.50 7.11
N ALA A 214 14.26 15.68 6.52
CA ALA A 214 12.83 15.97 6.52
C ALA A 214 12.18 15.43 7.80
N SER A 215 11.73 16.32 8.69
CA SER A 215 10.97 15.94 9.89
C SER A 215 9.67 15.26 9.49
N LYS A 216 9.62 13.92 9.54
CA LYS A 216 8.39 13.16 9.35
C LYS A 216 7.52 13.32 10.58
N GLN A 217 6.54 14.22 10.52
CA GLN A 217 5.60 14.41 11.63
C GLN A 217 4.83 13.11 11.90
N PRO A 218 4.58 12.76 13.18
CA PRO A 218 3.76 11.62 13.53
C PRO A 218 2.36 11.72 12.91
N ARG A 219 1.85 10.61 12.40
CA ARG A 219 0.48 10.49 11.91
C ARG A 219 -0.42 10.02 13.05
N GLN A 220 -1.41 10.83 13.39
CA GLN A 220 -2.38 10.52 14.43
C GLN A 220 -3.48 9.61 13.87
N LEU A 221 -3.67 8.43 14.48
CA LEU A 221 -4.69 7.45 14.08
C LEU A 221 -5.96 7.58 14.93
N THR A 222 -5.79 7.85 16.23
CA THR A 222 -6.85 8.16 17.19
C THR A 222 -6.37 9.26 18.14
N PRO A 223 -7.21 9.83 19.02
CA PRO A 223 -6.77 10.79 20.03
C PRO A 223 -5.57 10.33 20.86
N SER A 224 -5.44 9.01 21.08
CA SER A 224 -4.43 8.41 21.95
C SER A 224 -3.36 7.57 21.25
N LEU A 225 -3.47 7.31 19.94
CA LEU A 225 -2.53 6.46 19.19
C LEU A 225 -2.01 7.14 17.93
N SER A 226 -0.69 7.13 17.76
CA SER A 226 0.00 7.66 16.59
C SER A 226 1.07 6.71 16.04
N VAL A 227 1.37 6.83 14.75
CA VAL A 227 2.45 6.10 14.08
C VAL A 227 3.43 7.07 13.43
N THR A 228 4.70 6.69 13.37
CA THR A 228 5.73 7.52 12.72
C THR A 228 6.86 6.68 12.13
N ALA A 229 7.67 7.29 11.27
CA ALA A 229 8.93 6.71 10.84
C ALA A 229 10.00 6.91 11.91
N LEU A 230 10.92 5.96 12.06
CA LEU A 230 12.09 6.13 12.93
C LEU A 230 13.04 7.22 12.37
N PRO A 231 13.79 7.93 13.23
CA PRO A 231 13.85 7.80 14.70
C PRO A 231 12.65 8.41 15.43
N LEU A 232 12.31 7.86 16.60
CA LEU A 232 11.28 8.45 17.47
C LEU A 232 11.77 9.77 18.08
N PRO A 233 10.86 10.74 18.30
CA PRO A 233 11.20 11.97 19.02
C PRO A 233 11.61 11.66 20.48
N PRO A 234 12.22 12.63 21.20
CA PRO A 234 12.58 12.46 22.60
C PRO A 234 11.38 12.00 23.46
N PRO A 235 11.58 11.11 24.44
CA PRO A 235 10.50 10.57 25.25
C PRO A 235 9.89 11.64 26.15
N THR A 236 8.57 11.79 26.09
CA THR A 236 7.80 12.63 27.04
C THR A 236 7.10 11.73 28.06
N PRO A 237 6.96 12.14 29.34
CA PRO A 237 6.36 11.31 30.39
C PRO A 237 4.95 10.78 30.06
N GLU A 238 4.18 11.55 29.31
CA GLU A 238 2.78 11.26 28.96
C GLU A 238 2.61 10.32 27.76
N THR A 239 3.70 10.04 27.03
CA THR A 239 3.65 9.24 25.80
C THR A 239 4.50 7.99 25.93
N CYS A 240 3.87 6.84 25.73
CA CYS A 240 4.54 5.55 25.56
C CYS A 240 5.07 5.42 24.14
N GLN A 241 6.36 5.14 24.01
CA GLN A 241 7.07 5.05 22.74
C GLN A 241 7.49 3.61 22.46
N ILE A 242 7.13 3.10 21.29
CA ILE A 242 7.48 1.74 20.85
C ILE A 242 8.25 1.85 19.53
N ALA A 243 9.56 1.56 19.56
CA ALA A 243 10.41 1.58 18.36
C ALA A 243 10.56 0.17 17.80
N LEU A 244 10.03 -0.10 16.61
CA LEU A 244 10.18 -1.37 15.89
C LEU A 244 11.36 -1.27 14.92
N THR A 245 12.50 -1.85 15.29
CA THR A 245 13.77 -1.67 14.57
C THR A 245 14.16 -2.87 13.72
N ALA A 246 15.01 -2.63 12.71
CA ALA A 246 15.46 -3.67 11.78
C ALA A 246 16.56 -4.59 12.33
N THR A 247 17.19 -4.24 13.45
CA THR A 247 18.23 -5.05 14.08
C THR A 247 17.58 -5.96 15.11
N PRO A 248 17.60 -7.30 14.94
CA PRO A 248 16.99 -8.20 15.90
C PRO A 248 17.60 -8.05 17.30
N THR A 249 16.75 -7.95 18.33
CA THR A 249 17.18 -7.88 19.74
C THR A 249 16.41 -8.89 20.58
N PRO A 250 17.02 -9.44 21.64
CA PRO A 250 16.36 -10.41 22.50
C PRO A 250 15.28 -9.75 23.40
N PRO A 251 14.16 -10.43 23.71
CA PRO A 251 13.04 -9.85 24.47
C PRO A 251 13.40 -9.20 25.81
N GLN A 252 14.41 -9.75 26.49
CA GLN A 252 14.89 -9.25 27.78
C GLN A 252 15.45 -7.83 27.70
N THR A 253 15.85 -7.39 26.51
CA THR A 253 16.43 -6.06 26.26
C THR A 253 15.43 -5.05 25.71
N TRP A 254 14.17 -5.42 25.49
CA TRP A 254 13.23 -4.54 24.80
C TRP A 254 12.78 -3.35 25.65
N ILE A 255 12.61 -3.52 26.96
CA ILE A 255 12.16 -2.43 27.84
C ILE A 255 13.36 -1.53 28.15
N GLN A 256 13.30 -0.29 27.68
CA GLN A 256 14.36 0.72 27.90
C GLN A 256 14.03 1.63 29.10
N SER A 257 12.76 1.95 29.30
CA SER A 257 12.28 2.76 30.40
C SER A 257 10.80 2.46 30.70
N ARG A 258 10.21 3.17 31.68
CA ARG A 258 8.78 3.05 32.03
C ARG A 258 7.84 3.32 30.84
N ASN A 259 8.23 4.16 29.90
CA ASN A 259 7.43 4.60 28.76
C ASN A 259 8.14 4.40 27.42
N ARG A 260 9.21 3.60 27.37
CA ARG A 260 9.92 3.29 26.13
C ARG A 260 10.29 1.82 25.98
N MET A 261 9.95 1.27 24.82
CA MET A 261 10.27 -0.10 24.41
C MET A 261 10.87 -0.10 23.00
N ASP A 262 12.04 -0.70 22.84
CA ASP A 262 12.77 -0.80 21.57
C ASP A 262 12.85 -2.27 21.16
N VAL A 263 12.04 -2.66 20.17
CA VAL A 263 11.83 -4.05 19.73
C VAL A 263 12.54 -4.30 18.40
N GLY A 264 13.58 -5.11 18.45
CA GLY A 264 14.32 -5.52 17.26
C GLY A 264 13.64 -6.65 16.50
N LEU A 265 12.92 -6.34 15.43
CA LEU A 265 12.14 -7.32 14.67
C LEU A 265 12.92 -7.97 13.52
N GLY A 266 13.96 -7.33 13.00
CA GLY A 266 14.60 -7.75 11.74
C GLY A 266 14.04 -6.99 10.53
N ARG A 267 14.36 -7.44 9.31
CA ARG A 267 13.91 -6.81 8.06
C ARG A 267 12.86 -7.63 7.32
N HIS A 268 12.02 -6.94 6.54
CA HIS A 268 11.07 -7.52 5.58
C HIS A 268 10.20 -8.64 6.19
N LYS A 269 10.11 -9.79 5.51
CA LYS A 269 9.31 -10.96 5.94
C LYS A 269 9.67 -11.45 7.36
N LYS A 270 10.94 -11.33 7.76
CA LYS A 270 11.39 -11.69 9.12
C LYS A 270 10.79 -10.74 10.16
N ALA A 271 10.72 -9.44 9.84
CA ALA A 271 10.09 -8.43 10.68
C ALA A 271 8.60 -8.74 10.91
N SER A 272 7.83 -9.01 9.84
CA SER A 272 6.40 -9.35 9.96
C SER A 272 6.17 -10.61 10.79
N ARG A 273 7.01 -11.64 10.66
CA ARG A 273 6.88 -12.87 11.46
C ARG A 273 7.20 -12.62 12.93
N ASN A 274 8.31 -11.93 13.20
CA ASN A 274 8.74 -11.62 14.55
C ASN A 274 7.78 -10.65 15.25
N LEU A 275 7.09 -9.78 14.50
CA LEU A 275 6.05 -8.91 15.03
C LEU A 275 4.99 -9.74 15.76
N ARG A 276 4.51 -10.85 15.19
CA ARG A 276 3.53 -11.73 15.83
C ARG A 276 3.97 -12.15 17.24
N LEU A 277 5.25 -12.50 17.38
CA LEU A 277 5.82 -12.97 18.65
C LEU A 277 6.03 -11.83 19.65
N ALA A 278 6.27 -10.61 19.17
CA ALA A 278 6.46 -9.43 20.02
C ALA A 278 5.14 -8.78 20.46
N LEU A 279 4.04 -9.00 19.73
CA LEU A 279 2.75 -8.37 20.02
C LEU A 279 2.20 -8.61 21.43
N PRO A 280 2.32 -9.81 22.05
CA PRO A 280 1.93 -10.01 23.44
C PRO A 280 2.69 -9.07 24.40
N ASP A 281 4.01 -9.00 24.28
CA ASP A 281 4.85 -8.15 25.14
C ASP A 281 4.58 -6.66 24.90
N VAL A 282 4.40 -6.27 23.64
CA VAL A 282 4.06 -4.89 23.24
C VAL A 282 2.71 -4.48 23.83
N CYS A 283 1.67 -5.31 23.68
CA CYS A 283 0.35 -5.03 24.25
C CYS A 283 0.40 -4.98 25.77
N GLY A 284 1.09 -5.92 26.41
CA GLY A 284 1.26 -5.95 27.86
C GLY A 284 2.03 -4.75 28.41
N PHE A 285 3.06 -4.29 27.70
CA PHE A 285 3.81 -3.08 28.05
C PHE A 285 2.92 -1.83 28.00
N VAL A 286 2.16 -1.66 26.92
CA VAL A 286 1.23 -0.53 26.78
C VAL A 286 0.13 -0.60 27.83
N ALA A 287 -0.43 -1.79 28.10
CA ALA A 287 -1.46 -1.97 29.12
C ALA A 287 -0.98 -1.52 30.51
N ARG A 288 0.27 -1.86 30.90
CA ARG A 288 0.88 -1.40 32.15
C ARG A 288 1.06 0.11 32.19
N PHE A 289 1.45 0.73 31.09
CA PHE A 289 1.58 2.18 30.99
C PHE A 289 0.22 2.89 31.16
N VAL A 290 -0.83 2.38 30.52
CA VAL A 290 -2.21 2.89 30.62
C VAL A 290 -2.74 2.74 32.04
N ALA A 291 -2.54 1.57 32.67
CA ALA A 291 -2.95 1.33 34.06
C ALA A 291 -2.26 2.29 35.04
N ALA A 292 -1.07 2.80 34.70
CA ALA A 292 -0.33 3.76 35.49
C ALA A 292 -0.68 5.24 35.18
N GLY A 293 -1.80 5.50 34.48
CA GLY A 293 -2.30 6.84 34.15
C GLY A 293 -1.75 7.44 32.86
N GLY A 294 -1.09 6.65 32.02
CA GLY A 294 -0.54 7.10 30.74
C GLY A 294 -1.61 7.36 29.67
N GLY A 295 -1.48 8.47 28.92
CA GLY A 295 -2.54 8.96 28.03
C GLY A 295 -2.31 8.82 26.53
N ARG A 296 -1.07 8.57 26.07
CA ARG A 296 -0.74 8.53 24.63
C ARG A 296 0.26 7.42 24.29
N VAL A 297 0.13 6.85 23.09
CA VAL A 297 1.02 5.82 22.53
C VAL A 297 1.49 6.22 21.15
N MET A 298 2.79 6.02 20.88
CA MET A 298 3.42 6.26 19.61
C MET A 298 4.21 5.02 19.18
N VAL A 299 3.94 4.54 17.97
CA VAL A 299 4.64 3.36 17.41
C VAL A 299 5.44 3.75 16.17
N GLY A 300 6.74 3.53 16.22
CA GLY A 300 7.69 3.82 15.15
C GLY A 300 8.14 2.58 14.40
N CYS A 301 8.32 2.70 13.08
CA CYS A 301 9.07 1.71 12.29
C CYS A 301 9.90 2.40 11.19
N GLU A 302 10.81 1.72 10.51
CA GLU A 302 11.69 2.36 9.50
C GLU A 302 10.91 3.13 8.42
N SER A 303 9.82 2.55 7.91
CA SER A 303 9.00 3.17 6.88
C SER A 303 7.94 4.13 7.43
N GLY A 304 7.53 3.96 8.69
CA GLY A 304 6.34 4.59 9.25
C GLY A 304 5.00 4.09 8.67
N ARG A 305 5.02 3.04 7.83
CA ARG A 305 3.87 2.63 7.00
C ARG A 305 3.51 1.15 7.06
N ASP A 306 4.37 0.27 7.59
CA ASP A 306 4.16 -1.18 7.57
C ASP A 306 4.00 -1.81 8.97
N VAL A 307 5.08 -2.30 9.58
CA VAL A 307 5.01 -3.05 10.84
C VAL A 307 4.48 -2.22 12.01
N CYS A 308 4.74 -0.92 12.04
CA CYS A 308 4.19 -0.01 13.04
C CYS A 308 2.67 0.20 12.85
N VAL A 309 2.16 0.16 11.62
CA VAL A 309 0.72 0.15 11.35
C VAL A 309 0.09 -1.17 11.82
N GLY A 310 0.78 -2.30 11.60
CA GLY A 310 0.34 -3.60 12.12
C GLY A 310 0.27 -3.65 13.65
N ALA A 311 1.29 -3.14 14.33
CA ALA A 311 1.29 -3.01 15.79
C ALA A 311 0.19 -2.06 16.28
N ALA A 312 0.01 -0.92 15.63
CA ALA A 312 -1.08 0.00 15.93
C ALA A 312 -2.45 -0.66 15.79
N LEU A 313 -2.68 -1.49 14.77
CA LEU A 313 -3.92 -2.27 14.62
C LEU A 313 -4.14 -3.23 15.79
N ALA A 314 -3.09 -3.93 16.22
CA ALA A 314 -3.19 -4.84 17.37
C ALA A 314 -3.53 -4.08 18.67
N LEU A 315 -2.90 -2.92 18.88
CA LEU A 315 -3.19 -2.04 20.01
C LEU A 315 -4.61 -1.48 19.95
N LEU A 316 -5.10 -1.05 18.78
CA LEU A 316 -6.49 -0.62 18.61
C LEU A 316 -7.50 -1.70 18.98
N CYS A 317 -7.16 -2.95 18.73
CA CYS A 317 -8.03 -4.08 19.05
C CYS A 317 -8.02 -4.45 20.54
N ARG A 318 -6.87 -4.31 21.21
CA ARG A 318 -6.66 -4.82 22.58
C ARG A 318 -6.71 -3.76 23.68
N VAL A 319 -6.21 -2.55 23.41
CA VAL A 319 -5.99 -1.51 24.45
C VAL A 319 -6.67 -0.17 24.14
N VAL A 320 -7.41 -0.06 23.03
CA VAL A 320 -8.19 1.14 22.70
C VAL A 320 -9.68 0.79 22.68
N ASP A 321 -10.51 1.71 23.17
CA ASP A 321 -11.96 1.58 23.16
C ASP A 321 -12.58 2.05 21.83
N GLU A 322 -13.91 2.15 21.77
CA GLU A 322 -14.62 2.63 20.57
C GLU A 322 -14.47 4.14 20.35
N GLY A 323 -14.28 4.92 21.41
CA GLY A 323 -14.04 6.37 21.35
C GLY A 323 -12.60 6.76 21.00
N GLY A 324 -11.70 5.79 20.85
CA GLY A 324 -10.30 6.06 20.54
C GLY A 324 -9.44 6.40 21.76
N CYS A 325 -9.96 6.16 22.97
CA CYS A 325 -9.27 6.34 24.24
C CYS A 325 -8.59 5.03 24.69
N LEU A 326 -7.46 5.17 25.39
CA LEU A 326 -6.77 4.03 25.97
C LEU A 326 -7.58 3.44 27.12
N ARG A 327 -7.70 2.12 27.13
CA ARG A 327 -8.35 1.35 28.19
C ARG A 327 -7.41 0.26 28.69
N VAL A 328 -7.67 -0.19 29.92
CA VAL A 328 -6.99 -1.37 30.47
C VAL A 328 -7.30 -2.57 29.58
N MET A 329 -6.29 -3.42 29.35
CA MET A 329 -6.39 -4.56 28.44
C MET A 329 -7.50 -5.51 28.90
N ASP A 330 -8.44 -5.79 28.00
CA ASP A 330 -9.54 -6.71 28.23
C ASP A 330 -9.29 -7.99 27.40
N GLU A 331 -8.80 -9.03 28.06
CA GLU A 331 -8.54 -10.34 27.44
C GLU A 331 -9.83 -11.10 27.10
N GLY A 332 -10.96 -10.70 27.69
CA GLY A 332 -12.26 -11.37 27.56
C GLY A 332 -13.10 -10.91 26.37
N ARG A 333 -12.72 -9.83 25.67
CA ARG A 333 -13.51 -9.33 24.53
C ARG A 333 -13.29 -10.21 23.29
N PRO A 334 -14.30 -10.97 22.82
CA PRO A 334 -14.14 -11.78 21.62
C PRO A 334 -13.91 -10.86 20.42
N LEU A 335 -12.72 -10.98 19.82
CA LEU A 335 -12.37 -10.27 18.60
C LEU A 335 -12.89 -11.06 17.41
N THR A 336 -13.81 -10.46 16.66
CA THR A 336 -14.26 -11.02 15.39
C THR A 336 -13.44 -10.43 14.25
N LYS A 337 -13.37 -11.18 13.15
CA LYS A 337 -12.74 -10.69 11.91
C LYS A 337 -13.37 -9.37 11.41
N ALA A 338 -14.67 -9.16 11.67
CA ALA A 338 -15.37 -7.94 11.33
C ALA A 338 -14.81 -6.72 12.12
N VAL A 339 -14.59 -6.88 13.43
CA VAL A 339 -13.99 -5.82 14.27
C VAL A 339 -12.58 -5.47 13.78
N VAL A 340 -11.73 -6.47 13.52
CA VAL A 340 -10.36 -6.23 13.03
C VAL A 340 -10.39 -5.49 11.68
N LYS A 341 -11.31 -5.86 10.78
CA LYS A 341 -11.51 -5.20 9.48
C LYS A 341 -11.96 -3.74 9.65
N ALA A 342 -12.91 -3.48 10.54
CA ALA A 342 -13.39 -2.12 10.83
C ALA A 342 -12.27 -1.24 11.41
N ARG A 343 -11.47 -1.76 12.36
CA ARG A 343 -10.32 -1.02 12.93
C ARG A 343 -9.23 -0.74 11.91
N LEU A 344 -8.93 -1.69 11.04
CA LEU A 344 -7.99 -1.46 9.94
C LEU A 344 -8.53 -0.40 8.97
N ALA A 345 -9.81 -0.44 8.65
CA ALA A 345 -10.44 0.58 7.79
C ALA A 345 -10.37 1.98 8.41
N ALA A 346 -10.59 2.12 9.72
CA ALA A 346 -10.42 3.38 10.44
C ALA A 346 -8.97 3.90 10.38
N ILE A 347 -7.98 3.04 10.56
CA ILE A 347 -6.56 3.41 10.37
C ILE A 347 -6.33 3.92 8.94
N MET A 348 -6.83 3.22 7.92
CA MET A 348 -6.63 3.61 6.53
C MET A 348 -7.36 4.91 6.17
N ALA A 349 -8.47 5.21 6.82
CA ALA A 349 -9.16 6.49 6.68
C ALA A 349 -8.37 7.64 7.31
N ALA A 350 -7.80 7.43 8.50
CA ALA A 350 -6.97 8.43 9.19
C ALA A 350 -5.56 8.58 8.59
N PHE A 351 -5.03 7.53 7.98
CA PHE A 351 -3.70 7.48 7.37
C PHE A 351 -3.74 6.74 6.01
N PRO A 352 -4.16 7.42 4.93
CA PRO A 352 -4.28 6.82 3.61
C PRO A 352 -2.97 6.26 3.04
N GLU A 353 -1.82 6.80 3.44
CA GLU A 353 -0.49 6.32 3.02
C GLU A 353 0.00 5.09 3.83
N ALA A 354 -0.81 4.59 4.78
CA ALA A 354 -0.55 3.34 5.46
C ALA A 354 -0.48 2.18 4.45
N ASN A 355 0.58 1.38 4.51
CA ASN A 355 0.81 0.27 3.61
C ASN A 355 1.35 -0.97 4.35
N PRO A 356 0.57 -1.55 5.31
CA PRO A 356 0.95 -2.79 5.96
C PRO A 356 0.99 -3.94 4.95
N SER A 357 2.10 -4.65 4.90
CA SER A 357 2.25 -5.79 3.99
C SER A 357 1.26 -6.90 4.33
N ARG A 358 0.97 -7.76 3.35
CA ARG A 358 0.10 -8.94 3.56
C ARG A 358 0.62 -9.81 4.70
N GLN A 359 1.94 -9.99 4.78
CA GLN A 359 2.59 -10.76 5.84
C GLN A 359 2.40 -10.09 7.21
N THR A 360 2.55 -8.76 7.30
CA THR A 360 2.27 -8.02 8.55
C THR A 360 0.81 -8.23 8.98
N LEU A 361 -0.15 -8.08 8.08
CA LEU A 361 -1.57 -8.29 8.40
C LEU A 361 -1.90 -9.75 8.75
N GLN A 362 -1.27 -10.72 8.10
CA GLN A 362 -1.42 -12.15 8.46
C GLN A 362 -0.91 -12.43 9.87
N SER A 363 0.26 -11.89 10.22
CA SER A 363 0.82 -11.99 11.56
C SER A 363 -0.07 -11.36 12.63
N VAL A 364 -0.60 -10.16 12.36
CA VAL A 364 -1.51 -9.47 13.29
C VAL A 364 -2.83 -10.22 13.44
N ASN A 365 -3.43 -10.70 12.34
CA ASN A 365 -4.65 -11.51 12.42
C ASN A 365 -4.43 -12.81 13.19
N SER A 366 -3.31 -13.50 12.95
CA SER A 366 -2.94 -14.71 13.69
C SER A 366 -2.78 -14.39 15.19
N PHE A 367 -2.23 -13.23 15.56
CA PHE A 367 -2.18 -12.79 16.94
C PHE A 367 -3.57 -12.48 17.53
N LEU A 368 -4.44 -11.80 16.78
CA LEU A 368 -5.73 -11.33 17.31
C LEU A 368 -6.80 -12.42 17.36
N LEU A 369 -6.80 -13.35 16.41
CA LEU A 369 -7.89 -14.32 16.19
C LEU A 369 -7.48 -15.76 16.55
N ASP A 370 -6.20 -16.11 16.38
CA ASP A 370 -5.73 -17.51 16.47
C ASP A 370 -4.71 -17.72 17.61
N TRP A 371 -4.31 -16.68 18.34
CA TRP A 371 -3.28 -16.79 19.38
C TRP A 371 -3.86 -17.44 20.63
N ARG A 372 -3.35 -18.63 20.93
CA ARG A 372 -3.46 -19.26 22.24
C ARG A 372 -2.10 -19.10 22.92
N ALA A 373 -2.10 -18.42 24.06
CA ALA A 373 -0.91 -18.16 24.86
C ALA A 373 -0.25 -19.46 25.35
#